data_AF-A0A970X6P8-F1
#
_entry.id   AF-A0A970X6P8-F1
#
_cell.length_a   1.000
_cell.length_b   1.000
_cell.length_c   1.000
_cell.angle_alpha   90.00
_cell.angle_beta   90.00
_cell.angle_gamma   90.00
#
_symmetry.space_group_name_H-M   'P 1'
#
loop_
_entity.id
_entity.type
_entity.pdbx_description
1 polymer ?
#
loop_
_entity_poly.entity_id
_entity_poly.type
_entity_poly.pdbx_seq_one_letter_code
_entity_poly.pdbx_strand_id
1 'polypeptide(L)'
;EPSADDASEQAFLRAYGPVAARLVSRVGAAVGGPETPAGAVRAGVGAILSECATDPDGARLWMVESLSVGAAARERRAQTVQRLSDLLEQPLRELRPSPRAARISAIALVGGMLELAFDPVDRRAVDELPDVETVVAVAALPGHAPPP
;
A
#
# COMPACT_ATOMS: atom_id res chain seq x y z
N GLU A 1 -11.10 8.30 -33.18
CA GLU A 1 -9.90 8.82 -32.49
C GLU A 1 -10.16 8.80 -31.00
N PRO A 2 -9.16 8.53 -30.14
CA PRO A 2 -9.34 8.66 -28.69
C PRO A 2 -9.68 10.13 -28.34
N SER A 3 -10.55 10.32 -27.35
CA SER A 3 -10.85 11.66 -26.84
C SER A 3 -9.63 12.30 -26.17
N ALA A 4 -9.65 13.62 -25.96
CA ALA A 4 -8.57 14.31 -25.23
C ALA A 4 -8.39 13.76 -23.80
N ASP A 5 -9.48 13.29 -23.19
CA ASP A 5 -9.49 12.65 -21.87
C ASP A 5 -8.80 11.28 -21.93
N ASP A 6 -9.07 10.47 -22.96
CA ASP A 6 -8.40 9.17 -23.17
C ASP A 6 -6.89 9.32 -23.39
N ALA A 7 -6.47 10.36 -24.13
CA ALA A 7 -5.05 10.63 -24.37
C ALA A 7 -4.33 11.04 -23.07
N SER A 8 -5.00 11.82 -22.22
CA SER A 8 -4.49 12.25 -20.92
C SER A 8 -4.40 11.08 -19.93
N GLU A 9 -5.41 10.21 -19.87
CA GLU A 9 -5.38 9.00 -19.05
C GLU A 9 -4.28 8.03 -19.50
N GLN A 10 -4.05 7.87 -20.80
CA GLN A 10 -2.94 7.07 -21.30
C GLN A 10 -1.57 7.66 -20.95
N ALA A 11 -1.42 8.98 -21.01
CA ALA A 11 -0.18 9.64 -20.59
C ALA A 11 0.09 9.41 -19.10
N PHE A 12 -0.95 9.53 -18.26
CA PHE A 12 -0.87 9.22 -16.85
C PHE A 12 -0.45 7.76 -16.60
N LEU A 13 -1.09 6.79 -17.25
CA LEU A 13 -0.78 5.37 -17.08
C LEU A 13 0.67 5.02 -17.46
N ARG A 14 1.24 5.71 -18.45
CA ARG A 14 2.67 5.56 -18.81
C ARG A 14 3.60 6.02 -17.69
N ALA A 15 3.25 7.10 -16.98
CA ALA A 15 4.01 7.57 -15.81
C ALA A 15 3.79 6.70 -14.57
N TYR A 16 2.55 6.25 -14.35
CA TYR A 16 2.15 5.43 -13.21
C TYR A 16 2.85 4.06 -13.18
N GLY A 17 2.91 3.38 -14.33
CA GLY A 17 3.40 2.01 -14.43
C GLY A 17 4.76 1.77 -13.77
N PRO A 18 5.81 2.54 -14.13
CA PRO A 18 7.13 2.44 -13.50
C PRO A 18 7.13 2.70 -12.00
N VAL A 19 6.38 3.69 -11.52
CA VAL A 19 6.28 4.03 -10.09
C VAL A 19 5.68 2.86 -9.31
N ALA A 20 4.54 2.34 -9.76
CA ALA A 20 3.88 1.22 -9.10
C ALA A 20 4.69 -0.08 -9.15
N ALA A 21 5.36 -0.36 -10.27
CA ALA A 21 6.23 -1.52 -10.40
C ALA A 21 7.42 -1.46 -9.42
N ARG A 22 8.05 -0.28 -9.29
CA ARG A 22 9.13 -0.05 -8.33
C ARG A 22 8.66 -0.22 -6.89
N LEU A 23 7.52 0.37 -6.54
CA LEU A 23 6.91 0.23 -5.21
C LEU A 23 6.68 -1.24 -4.86
N VAL A 24 5.96 -1.98 -5.70
CA VAL A 24 5.65 -3.41 -5.46
C VAL A 24 6.94 -4.24 -5.34
N SER A 25 7.94 -3.97 -6.17
CA SER A 25 9.22 -4.67 -6.11
C SER A 25 9.98 -4.41 -4.80
N ARG A 26 10.04 -3.15 -4.33
CA ARG A 26 10.71 -2.79 -3.08
C ARG A 26 10.02 -3.38 -1.87
N VAL A 27 8.69 -3.35 -1.84
CA VAL A 27 7.91 -3.97 -0.75
C VAL A 27 8.10 -5.47 -0.74
N GLY A 28 8.08 -6.13 -1.91
CA GLY A 28 8.33 -7.57 -1.98
C GLY A 28 9.72 -7.97 -1.46
N ALA A 29 10.76 -7.20 -1.82
CA ALA A 29 12.11 -7.41 -1.30
C ALA A 29 12.19 -7.19 0.22
N ALA A 30 11.52 -6.16 0.74
CA ALA A 30 11.49 -5.86 2.17
C ALA A 30 10.76 -6.96 2.98
N VAL A 31 9.64 -7.48 2.47
CA VAL A 31 8.90 -8.59 3.10
C VAL A 31 9.73 -9.87 3.12
N GLY A 32 10.50 -10.15 2.06
CA GLY A 32 11.31 -11.37 1.96
C GLY A 32 12.62 -11.38 2.74
N GLY A 33 13.02 -10.27 3.37
CA GLY A 33 14.29 -10.16 4.10
C GLY A 33 14.26 -10.69 5.55
N PRO A 34 13.27 -10.32 6.38
CA PRO A 34 13.23 -10.71 7.80
C PRO A 34 13.00 -12.20 8.04
N GLU A 35 13.57 -12.72 9.14
CA GLU A 35 13.42 -14.12 9.56
C GLU A 35 12.10 -14.41 10.29
N THR A 36 11.35 -13.37 10.70
CA THR A 36 10.08 -13.53 11.43
C THR A 36 8.91 -12.94 10.65
N PRO A 37 7.70 -13.53 10.72
CA PRO A 37 6.52 -12.99 10.05
C PRO A 37 6.16 -11.57 10.51
N ALA A 38 6.31 -11.28 11.81
CA ALA A 38 6.07 -9.94 12.35
C ALA A 38 7.09 -8.92 11.81
N GLY A 39 8.36 -9.32 11.71
CA GLY A 39 9.40 -8.52 11.07
C GLY A 39 9.11 -8.27 9.58
N ALA A 40 8.63 -9.28 8.86
CA ALA A 40 8.28 -9.16 7.44
C ALA A 40 7.11 -8.17 7.21
N VAL A 41 6.07 -8.21 8.04
CA VAL A 41 4.97 -7.22 7.99
C VAL A 41 5.50 -5.81 8.24
N ARG A 42 6.29 -5.64 9.30
CA ARG A 42 6.90 -4.35 9.65
C ARG A 42 7.77 -3.80 8.51
N ALA A 43 8.61 -4.64 7.92
CA ALA A 43 9.48 -4.27 6.82
C ALA A 43 8.68 -3.85 5.57
N GLY A 44 7.60 -4.56 5.24
CA GLY A 44 6.72 -4.20 4.14
C GLY A 44 6.01 -2.86 4.34
N VAL A 45 5.46 -2.61 5.55
CA VAL A 45 4.87 -1.30 5.90
C VAL A 45 5.91 -0.19 5.83
N GLY A 46 7.09 -0.41 6.40
CA GLY A 46 8.20 0.54 6.35
C GLY A 46 8.66 0.86 4.94
N ALA A 47 8.68 -0.13 4.04
CA ALA A 47 9.03 0.10 2.63
C ALA A 47 8.01 1.00 1.92
N ILE A 48 6.71 0.85 2.18
CA ILE A 48 5.68 1.71 1.56
C ILE A 48 5.82 3.15 2.06
N LEU A 49 5.97 3.35 3.36
CA LEU A 49 6.12 4.68 3.95
C LEU A 49 7.45 5.35 3.53
N SER A 50 8.52 4.57 3.43
CA SER A 50 9.82 5.03 2.93
C SER A 50 9.76 5.45 1.45
N GLU A 51 9.00 4.74 0.61
CA GLU A 51 8.74 5.20 -0.77
C GLU A 51 8.00 6.54 -0.77
N CYS A 52 7.01 6.72 0.10
CA CYS A 52 6.28 7.98 0.20
C CYS A 52 7.17 9.15 0.62
N ALA A 53 8.12 8.89 1.52
CA ALA A 53 9.08 9.89 1.98
C ALA A 53 10.17 10.21 0.93
N THR A 54 10.64 9.20 0.20
CA THR A 54 11.78 9.34 -0.73
C THR A 54 11.37 9.89 -2.10
N ASP A 55 10.15 9.61 -2.55
CA ASP A 55 9.60 10.11 -3.82
C ASP A 55 8.17 10.64 -3.61
N PRO A 56 8.01 11.87 -3.06
CA PRO A 56 6.69 12.43 -2.77
C PRO A 56 5.82 12.64 -4.02
N ASP A 57 6.43 12.97 -5.16
CA ASP A 57 5.70 13.14 -6.42
C ASP A 57 5.21 11.80 -6.97
N GLY A 58 6.07 10.76 -6.94
CA GLY A 58 5.64 9.41 -7.27
C GLY A 58 4.55 8.92 -6.33
N ALA A 59 4.68 9.19 -5.03
CA ALA A 59 3.67 8.86 -4.01
C ALA A 59 2.32 9.48 -4.33
N ARG A 60 2.30 10.78 -4.63
CA ARG A 60 1.10 11.51 -5.00
C ARG A 60 0.49 11.01 -6.30
N LEU A 61 1.32 10.74 -7.31
CA LEU A 61 0.90 10.17 -8.59
C LEU A 61 0.12 8.87 -8.37
N TRP A 62 0.69 7.92 -7.61
CA TRP A 62 0.07 6.61 -7.49
C TRP A 62 -1.09 6.58 -6.48
N MET A 63 -1.02 7.35 -5.41
CA MET A 63 -1.99 7.31 -4.30
C MET A 63 -3.19 8.22 -4.51
N VAL A 64 -2.95 9.45 -5.00
CA VAL A 64 -3.91 10.56 -5.05
C VAL A 64 -4.42 10.78 -6.47
N GLU A 65 -3.54 11.12 -7.41
CA GLU A 65 -3.94 11.51 -8.77
C GLU A 65 -4.64 10.37 -9.52
N SER A 66 -4.24 9.14 -9.25
CA SER A 66 -4.85 7.94 -9.83
C SER A 66 -6.36 7.79 -9.51
N LEU A 67 -6.88 8.51 -8.51
CA LEU A 67 -8.30 8.52 -8.17
C LEU A 67 -9.12 9.47 -9.07
N SER A 68 -8.51 10.53 -9.61
CA SER A 68 -9.22 11.59 -10.34
C SER A 68 -9.07 11.53 -11.86
N VAL A 69 -8.08 10.81 -12.38
CA VAL A 69 -7.74 10.83 -13.83
C VAL A 69 -8.78 10.12 -14.70
N GLY A 70 -9.25 8.94 -14.28
CA GLY A 70 -10.14 8.13 -15.11
C GLY A 70 -10.33 6.70 -14.58
N ALA A 71 -11.11 5.90 -15.31
CA ALA A 71 -11.47 4.54 -14.88
C ALA A 71 -10.29 3.56 -14.95
N ALA A 72 -9.46 3.65 -15.99
CA ALA A 72 -8.30 2.79 -16.14
C ALA A 72 -7.20 3.14 -15.14
N ALA A 73 -7.03 4.42 -14.79
CA ALA A 73 -6.14 4.86 -13.71
C ALA A 73 -6.58 4.30 -12.35
N ARG A 74 -7.88 4.39 -12.02
CA ARG A 74 -8.46 3.82 -10.80
C ARG A 74 -8.29 2.30 -10.71
N GLU A 75 -8.53 1.60 -11.81
CA GLU A 75 -8.33 0.15 -11.91
C GLU A 75 -6.85 -0.22 -11.70
N ARG A 76 -5.93 0.52 -12.31
CA ARG A 76 -4.49 0.30 -12.12
C ARG A 76 -4.06 0.53 -10.67
N ARG A 77 -4.64 1.53 -9.99
CA ARG A 77 -4.45 1.75 -8.56
C ARG A 77 -4.96 0.57 -7.74
N ALA A 78 -6.18 0.10 -8.01
CA ALA A 78 -6.76 -1.04 -7.31
C ALA A 78 -5.87 -2.29 -7.42
N GLN A 79 -5.34 -2.58 -8.60
CA GLN A 79 -4.41 -3.68 -8.82
C GLN A 79 -3.10 -3.52 -8.03
N THR A 80 -2.58 -2.30 -7.92
CA THR A 80 -1.37 -2.02 -7.13
C THR A 80 -1.62 -2.24 -5.65
N VAL A 81 -2.73 -1.72 -5.11
CA VAL A 81 -3.14 -1.92 -3.71
C VAL A 81 -3.39 -3.40 -3.41
N GLN A 82 -3.99 -4.14 -4.34
CA GLN A 82 -4.18 -5.58 -4.20
C GLN A 82 -2.84 -6.31 -4.11
N ARG A 83 -1.87 -6.00 -4.99
CA ARG A 83 -0.53 -6.61 -4.94
C ARG A 83 0.19 -6.34 -3.62
N LEU A 84 0.10 -5.12 -3.11
CA LEU A 84 0.67 -4.78 -1.80
C LEU A 84 -0.01 -5.59 -0.67
N SER A 85 -1.33 -5.75 -0.75
CA SER A 85 -2.08 -6.56 0.21
C SER A 85 -1.68 -8.03 0.13
N ASP A 86 -1.51 -8.59 -1.07
CA ASP A 86 -1.09 -9.98 -1.28
C ASP A 86 0.32 -10.22 -0.70
N LEU A 87 1.24 -9.26 -0.85
CA LEU A 87 2.59 -9.33 -0.25
C LEU A 87 2.55 -9.36 1.27
N LEU A 88 1.71 -8.53 1.90
CA LEU A 88 1.56 -8.52 3.37
C LEU A 88 0.72 -9.68 3.90
N GLU A 89 -0.18 -10.24 3.09
CA GLU A 89 -0.97 -11.42 3.47
C GLU A 89 -0.07 -12.62 3.78
N GLN A 90 1.01 -12.81 3.00
CA GLN A 90 1.91 -13.96 3.15
C GLN A 90 2.41 -14.15 4.58
N PRO A 91 3.13 -13.19 5.21
CA PRO A 91 3.55 -13.32 6.60
C PRO A 91 2.37 -13.28 7.58
N LEU A 92 1.27 -12.59 7.26
CA LEU A 92 0.08 -12.55 8.12
C LEU A 92 -0.62 -13.90 8.26
N ARG A 93 -0.43 -14.86 7.34
CA ARG A 93 -1.00 -16.22 7.46
C ARG A 93 -0.49 -16.96 8.68
N GLU A 94 0.72 -16.67 9.13
CA GLU A 94 1.30 -17.28 10.34
C GLU A 94 0.90 -16.55 11.62
N LEU A 95 0.46 -15.29 11.50
CA LEU A 95 0.11 -14.41 12.62
C LEU A 95 -1.39 -14.33 12.89
N ARG A 96 -2.20 -15.06 12.11
CA ARG A 96 -3.66 -14.96 12.14
C ARG A 96 -4.31 -16.34 12.24
N PRO A 97 -5.48 -16.42 12.90
CA PRO A 97 -6.12 -17.71 13.19
C PRO A 97 -6.70 -18.41 11.95
N SER A 98 -6.80 -17.72 10.81
CA SER A 98 -7.28 -18.32 9.56
C SER A 98 -6.77 -17.57 8.33
N PRO A 99 -6.76 -18.21 7.15
CA PRO A 99 -6.45 -17.53 5.88
C PRO A 99 -7.36 -16.34 5.60
N ARG A 100 -8.65 -16.44 5.97
CA ARG A 100 -9.60 -15.31 5.83
C ARG A 100 -9.21 -14.14 6.73
N ALA A 101 -8.82 -14.41 7.97
CA ALA A 101 -8.37 -13.37 8.91
C ALA A 101 -7.06 -12.71 8.44
N ALA A 102 -6.12 -13.47 7.88
CA ALA A 102 -4.90 -12.96 7.27
C ALA A 102 -5.20 -11.99 6.12
N ARG A 103 -6.06 -12.42 5.18
CA ARG A 103 -6.48 -11.59 4.05
C ARG A 103 -7.17 -10.29 4.47
N ILE A 104 -8.14 -10.38 5.38
CA ILE A 104 -8.82 -9.18 5.92
C ILE A 104 -7.82 -8.25 6.61
N SER A 105 -6.90 -8.81 7.41
CA SER A 105 -5.86 -8.02 8.08
C SER A 105 -4.94 -7.31 7.10
N ALA A 106 -4.53 -7.98 6.02
CA ALA A 106 -3.67 -7.39 5.00
C ALA A 106 -4.36 -6.23 4.27
N ILE A 107 -5.62 -6.44 3.84
CA ILE A 107 -6.44 -5.40 3.21
C ILE A 107 -6.65 -4.21 4.15
N ALA A 108 -6.99 -4.47 5.42
CA ALA A 108 -7.21 -3.42 6.41
C ALA A 108 -5.92 -2.64 6.72
N LEU A 109 -4.78 -3.32 6.84
CA LEU A 109 -3.48 -2.70 7.08
C LEU A 109 -3.07 -1.80 5.92
N VAL A 110 -3.11 -2.31 4.68
CA VAL A 110 -2.80 -1.50 3.50
C VAL A 110 -3.79 -0.35 3.39
N GLY A 111 -5.10 -0.62 3.42
CA GLY A 111 -6.13 0.40 3.29
C GLY A 111 -6.02 1.51 4.35
N GLY A 112 -5.86 1.14 5.63
CA GLY A 112 -5.71 2.10 6.73
C GLY A 112 -4.44 2.94 6.60
N MET A 113 -3.32 2.33 6.21
CA MET A 113 -2.08 3.08 5.96
C MET A 113 -2.22 4.07 4.79
N LEU A 114 -2.91 3.69 3.71
CA LEU A 114 -3.18 4.62 2.59
C LEU A 114 -4.05 5.79 3.03
N GLU A 115 -5.05 5.54 3.86
CA GLU A 115 -5.91 6.59 4.40
C GLU A 115 -5.11 7.57 5.28
N LEU A 116 -4.29 7.03 6.19
CA LEU A 116 -3.43 7.83 7.08
C LEU A 116 -2.39 8.65 6.30
N ALA A 117 -1.87 8.11 5.20
CA ALA A 117 -0.87 8.78 4.37
C ALA A 117 -1.47 9.73 3.33
N PHE A 118 -2.78 9.72 3.10
CA PHE A 118 -3.40 10.43 1.98
C PHE A 118 -3.18 11.95 2.02
N ASP A 119 -3.55 12.61 3.12
CA ASP A 119 -3.38 14.07 3.27
C ASP A 119 -1.90 14.49 3.28
N PRO A 120 -1.00 13.84 4.06
CA PRO A 120 0.43 14.12 3.99
C PRO A 120 1.01 13.97 2.58
N VAL A 121 0.63 12.93 1.84
CA VAL A 121 1.11 12.70 0.47
C VAL A 121 0.59 13.76 -0.50
N ASP A 122 -0.69 14.14 -0.43
CA ASP A 122 -1.23 15.18 -1.33
C ASP A 122 -0.56 16.54 -1.08
N ARG A 123 -0.33 16.87 0.19
CA ARG A 123 0.35 18.10 0.63
C ARG A 123 1.88 18.05 0.51
N ARG A 124 2.45 16.88 0.21
CA ARG A 124 3.91 16.61 0.23
C ARG A 124 4.56 16.90 1.60
N ALA A 125 3.80 16.74 2.68
CA ALA A 125 4.26 16.90 4.06
C ALA A 125 4.87 15.57 4.56
N VAL A 126 6.10 15.27 4.12
CA VAL A 126 6.78 13.99 4.43
C VAL A 126 6.98 13.78 5.94
N ASP A 127 7.16 14.85 6.68
CA ASP A 127 7.29 14.88 8.14
C ASP A 127 5.97 14.58 8.88
N GLU A 128 4.83 14.68 8.20
CA GLU A 128 3.50 14.32 8.72
C GLU A 128 3.10 12.87 8.38
N LEU A 129 3.95 12.09 7.67
CA LEU A 129 3.67 10.68 7.39
C LEU A 129 3.57 9.86 8.69
N PRO A 130 2.67 8.87 8.76
CA PRO A 130 2.54 8.04 9.95
C PRO A 130 3.81 7.21 10.15
N ASP A 131 4.19 7.00 11.42
CA ASP A 131 5.34 6.15 11.74
C ASP A 131 4.98 4.66 11.65
N VAL A 132 5.99 3.84 11.31
CA VAL A 132 5.82 2.40 11.10
C VAL A 132 5.29 1.70 12.35
N GLU A 133 5.74 2.10 13.53
CA GLU A 133 5.38 1.42 14.78
C GLU A 133 3.91 1.65 15.12
N THR A 134 3.42 2.88 14.95
CA THR A 134 2.01 3.22 15.13
C THR A 134 1.13 2.43 14.16
N VAL A 135 1.50 2.37 12.88
CA VAL A 135 0.74 1.61 11.86
C VAL A 135 0.70 0.12 12.20
N VAL A 136 1.84 -0.47 12.57
CA VAL A 136 1.93 -1.89 12.94
C VAL A 136 1.19 -2.18 14.25
N ALA A 137 1.24 -1.27 15.23
CA ALA A 137 0.57 -1.42 16.52
C ALA A 137 -0.97 -1.47 16.37
N VAL A 138 -1.54 -0.63 15.50
CA VAL A 138 -2.99 -0.67 15.18
C VAL A 138 -3.39 -2.04 14.59
N ALA A 139 -2.52 -2.63 13.77
CA ALA A 139 -2.74 -3.97 13.24
C ALA A 139 -2.48 -5.10 14.25
N ALA A 140 -1.84 -4.82 15.38
CA ALA A 140 -1.49 -5.82 16.39
C ALA A 140 -2.59 -6.11 17.41
N LEU A 141 -3.78 -5.49 17.28
CA LEU A 141 -4.90 -5.75 18.18
C LEU A 141 -5.18 -7.28 18.25
N PRO A 142 -5.17 -7.88 19.46
CA PRO A 142 -5.39 -9.31 19.59
C PRO A 142 -6.76 -9.66 19.05
N GLY A 143 -6.82 -10.73 18.25
CA GLY A 143 -8.09 -11.28 17.80
C GLY A 143 -8.92 -11.65 19.04
N HIS A 144 -10.13 -11.11 19.13
CA HIS A 144 -11.08 -11.58 20.13
C HIS A 144 -11.36 -13.05 19.81
N ALA A 145 -10.95 -13.98 20.67
CA ALA A 145 -11.46 -15.34 20.59
C ALA A 145 -12.98 -15.24 20.76
N PRO A 146 -13.80 -15.81 19.87
CA PRO A 146 -15.24 -15.87 20.13
C PRO A 146 -15.45 -16.58 21.48
N PRO A 147 -16.40 -16.10 22.31
CA PRO A 147 -16.71 -16.78 23.56
C PRO A 147 -17.08 -18.26 23.29
N PRO A 148 -16.80 -19.16 24.25
CA PRO A 148 -17.06 -20.59 24.11
C PRO A 148 -18.53 -20.92 23.85
#